data_AF-A0A950V0R8-F1
#
_entry.id   AF-A0A950V0R8-F1
#
_cell.length_a   1.000
_cell.length_b   1.000
_cell.length_c   1.000
_cell.angle_alpha   90.00
_cell.angle_beta   90.00
_cell.angle_gamma   90.00
#
_symmetry.space_group_name_H-M   'P 1'
#
loop_
_entity.id
_entity.type
_entity.pdbx_description
1 polymer ?
#
loop_
_entity_poly.entity_id
_entity_poly.type
_entity_poly.pdbx_seq_one_letter_code
_entity_poly.pdbx_strand_id
1 'polypeptide(L)'
;MAGFDASIQSQKVQANNGDSGKQIEDVTVRSGTVFIQTADLSKLLAPHVPQDKISDLSVETKDGQLKISGKMKKTLPVHFEIKGPVSITPDGKLALHEKSMKVDKLPMKGLADMLGMNPANVAGNSAQKGIQGKKDELIVDPNMLWGMPVQGKVSAVKVTNTGLLLTYGVPRHGALRASR
;
A
#
# COMPACT_ATOMS: atom_id res chain seq x y z
N MET A 1 5.22 6.53 15.11
CA MET A 1 4.87 7.80 14.46
C MET A 1 5.39 7.74 13.03
N ALA A 2 4.49 7.61 12.06
CA ALA A 2 4.80 7.85 10.66
C ALA A 2 5.21 9.33 10.48
N GLY A 3 6.38 9.57 9.88
CA GLY A 3 6.90 10.90 9.62
C GLY A 3 6.77 11.23 8.14
N PHE A 4 6.09 12.33 7.84
CA PHE A 4 6.03 12.91 6.49
C PHE A 4 7.07 14.03 6.40
N ASP A 5 8.17 13.78 5.69
CA ASP A 5 9.09 14.83 5.25
C ASP A 5 8.88 15.03 3.74
N ALA A 6 7.86 15.80 3.41
CA ALA A 6 7.46 16.08 2.04
C ALA A 6 7.27 17.58 1.82
N SER A 7 7.75 18.09 0.68
CA SER A 7 7.38 19.41 0.20
C SER A 7 5.95 19.36 -0.32
N ILE A 8 4.97 19.55 0.57
CA ILE A 8 3.56 19.64 0.23
C ILE A 8 3.28 21.02 -0.36
N GLN A 9 2.75 21.06 -1.58
CA GLN A 9 2.19 22.29 -2.13
C GLN A 9 0.66 22.17 -2.05
N SER A 10 0.09 22.60 -0.92
CA SER A 10 -1.36 22.66 -0.76
C SER A 10 -1.93 23.69 -1.73
N GLN A 11 -2.73 23.26 -2.72
CA GLN A 11 -3.56 24.20 -3.47
C GLN A 11 -4.84 24.42 -2.68
N LYS A 12 -4.98 25.62 -2.11
CA LYS A 12 -6.25 26.10 -1.56
C LYS A 12 -7.20 26.37 -2.72
N VAL A 13 -8.07 25.42 -3.05
CA VAL A 13 -9.18 25.67 -3.98
C VAL A 13 -10.16 26.61 -3.26
N GLN A 14 -10.19 27.89 -3.66
CA GLN A 14 -11.25 28.82 -3.24
C GLN A 14 -12.55 28.39 -3.91
N ALA A 15 -13.34 27.57 -3.22
CA ALA A 15 -14.75 27.40 -3.53
C ALA A 15 -15.49 28.65 -3.03
N ASN A 16 -15.88 29.51 -3.97
CA ASN A 16 -16.76 30.63 -3.71
C ASN A 16 -18.21 30.10 -3.66
N ASN A 17 -18.68 29.72 -2.47
CA ASN A 17 -20.05 29.87 -2.01
C ASN A 17 -20.24 29.14 -0.67
N GLY A 18 -21.00 29.80 0.21
CA GLY A 18 -21.27 29.35 1.57
C GLY A 18 -21.93 27.97 1.61
N ASP A 19 -21.17 27.00 2.09
CA ASP A 19 -21.67 25.84 2.79
C ASP A 19 -20.58 25.36 3.75
N SER A 20 -20.96 24.96 4.95
CA SER A 20 -20.03 24.46 5.98
C SER A 20 -19.61 23.01 5.66
N GLY A 21 -19.14 22.78 4.43
CA GLY A 21 -18.69 21.50 3.90
C GLY A 21 -17.21 21.30 4.16
N LYS A 22 -16.88 20.19 4.84
CA LYS A 22 -15.53 19.68 5.13
C LYS A 22 -14.57 19.92 3.93
N GLN A 23 -13.61 20.82 4.09
CA GLN A 23 -12.55 21.04 3.09
C GLN A 23 -11.76 19.74 2.90
N ILE A 24 -11.97 19.08 1.77
CA ILE A 24 -11.11 17.97 1.34
C ILE A 24 -9.96 18.65 0.59
N GLU A 25 -8.85 18.90 1.29
CA GLU A 25 -7.63 19.36 0.62
C GLU A 25 -7.06 18.19 -0.19
N ASP A 26 -7.09 18.30 -1.52
CA ASP A 26 -6.36 17.39 -2.40
C ASP A 26 -4.86 17.61 -2.17
N VAL A 27 -4.16 16.62 -1.62
CA VAL A 27 -2.74 16.72 -1.29
C VAL A 27 -1.91 16.27 -2.48
N THR A 28 -1.26 17.21 -3.17
CA THR A 28 -0.31 16.87 -4.25
C THR A 28 1.12 16.81 -3.72
N VAL A 29 1.76 15.64 -3.84
CA VAL A 29 3.15 15.39 -3.46
C VAL A 29 4.04 15.42 -4.70
N ARG A 30 4.82 16.49 -4.88
CA ARG A 30 5.76 16.61 -6.01
C ARG A 30 7.03 15.80 -5.77
N SER A 31 7.58 15.84 -4.56
CA SER A 31 8.72 15.06 -4.13
C SER A 31 8.80 15.03 -2.60
N GLY A 32 9.31 13.95 -2.04
CA GLY A 32 9.47 13.81 -0.60
C GLY A 32 9.75 12.37 -0.20
N THR A 33 9.99 12.16 1.09
CA THR A 33 10.17 10.83 1.64
C THR A 33 9.17 10.59 2.76
N VAL A 34 8.56 9.42 2.76
CA VAL A 34 7.58 9.03 3.78
C VAL A 34 8.04 7.74 4.42
N PHE A 35 8.21 7.77 5.74
CA PHE A 35 8.52 6.57 6.51
C PHE A 35 7.26 6.05 7.20
N ILE A 36 6.91 4.80 6.92
CA ILE A 36 5.72 4.13 7.47
C ILE A 36 6.17 2.95 8.29
N GLN A 37 5.87 2.97 9.59
CA GLN A 37 6.16 1.85 10.49
C GLN A 37 5.26 0.65 10.17
N THR A 38 5.71 -0.56 10.46
CA THR A 38 4.94 -1.80 10.28
C THR A 38 3.58 -1.77 10.96
N ALA A 39 3.51 -1.28 12.21
CA ALA A 39 2.25 -1.14 12.94
C ALA A 39 1.27 -0.16 12.26
N ASP A 40 1.79 0.89 11.62
CA ASP A 40 0.98 1.85 10.88
C ASP A 40 0.57 1.25 9.52
N LEU A 41 1.43 0.50 8.83
CA LEU A 41 1.08 -0.23 7.60
C LEU A 41 -0.09 -1.19 7.81
N SER A 42 -0.12 -1.94 8.91
CA SER A 42 -1.25 -2.80 9.26
C SER A 42 -2.57 -2.02 9.32
N LYS A 43 -2.54 -0.84 9.94
CA LYS A 43 -3.71 0.05 10.08
C LYS A 43 -4.10 0.69 8.76
N LEU A 44 -3.14 1.11 7.93
CA LEU A 44 -3.40 1.71 6.63
C LEU A 44 -3.93 0.68 5.63
N LEU A 45 -3.54 -0.60 5.73
CA LEU A 45 -4.02 -1.66 4.84
C LEU A 45 -5.39 -2.21 5.25
N ALA A 46 -5.71 -2.24 6.55
CA ALA A 46 -6.94 -2.85 7.04
C ALA A 46 -8.22 -2.35 6.34
N PRO A 47 -8.45 -1.04 6.11
CA PRO A 47 -9.65 -0.55 5.42
C PRO A 47 -9.78 -1.01 3.96
N HIS A 48 -8.68 -1.43 3.33
CA HIS A 48 -8.63 -1.78 1.91
C HIS A 48 -8.76 -3.28 1.66
N VAL A 49 -8.80 -4.10 2.71
CA VAL A 49 -9.10 -5.53 2.62
C VAL A 49 -10.54 -5.80 3.07
N PRO A 50 -11.18 -6.91 2.66
CA PRO A 50 -12.58 -7.17 2.97
C PRO A 50 -12.69 -7.59 4.44
N GLN A 51 -13.08 -6.65 5.31
CA GLN A 51 -13.13 -6.86 6.77
C GLN A 51 -14.14 -7.93 7.20
N ASP A 52 -15.13 -8.23 6.36
CA ASP A 52 -16.06 -9.35 6.51
C ASP A 52 -15.41 -10.71 6.24
N LYS A 53 -14.31 -10.75 5.47
CA LYS A 53 -13.59 -11.97 5.08
C LYS A 53 -12.21 -12.12 5.71
N ILE A 54 -11.60 -11.03 6.15
CA ILE A 54 -10.25 -11.00 6.71
C ILE A 54 -10.27 -10.25 8.05
N SER A 55 -9.58 -10.79 9.05
CA SER A 55 -9.30 -10.14 10.34
C SER A 55 -7.85 -10.35 10.77
N ASP A 56 -7.46 -9.66 11.85
CA ASP A 56 -6.14 -9.77 12.47
C ASP A 56 -4.98 -9.51 11.48
N LEU A 57 -5.17 -8.56 10.56
CA LEU A 57 -4.17 -8.18 9.59
C LEU A 57 -2.94 -7.59 10.29
N SER A 58 -1.77 -8.17 10.03
CA SER A 58 -0.49 -7.70 10.57
C SER A 58 0.54 -7.61 9.45
N VAL A 59 1.35 -6.55 9.50
CA VAL A 59 2.50 -6.32 8.64
C VAL A 59 3.74 -6.33 9.49
N GLU A 60 4.77 -7.03 9.02
CA GLU A 60 6.09 -7.08 9.62
C GLU A 60 7.17 -6.96 8.54
N THR A 61 8.37 -6.59 8.95
CA THR A 61 9.58 -6.63 8.12
C THR A 61 10.50 -7.73 8.64
N LYS A 62 10.90 -8.65 7.77
CA LYS A 62 11.79 -9.77 8.13
C LYS A 62 12.74 -10.07 6.97
N ASP A 63 14.04 -10.09 7.25
CA ASP A 63 15.10 -10.37 6.27
C ASP A 63 15.07 -9.43 5.04
N GLY A 64 14.74 -8.15 5.25
CA GLY A 64 14.61 -7.17 4.17
C GLY A 64 13.36 -7.37 3.29
N GLN A 65 12.42 -8.21 3.71
CA GLN A 65 11.16 -8.50 3.02
C GLN A 65 9.97 -8.05 3.87
N LEU A 66 8.85 -7.77 3.22
CA LEU A 66 7.58 -7.63 3.94
C LEU A 66 6.99 -9.02 4.20
N LYS A 67 6.39 -9.15 5.38
CA LYS A 67 5.56 -10.28 5.78
C LYS A 67 4.17 -9.74 6.12
N ILE A 68 3.14 -10.20 5.43
CA ILE A 68 1.74 -9.87 5.71
C ILE A 68 1.06 -11.13 6.21
N SER A 69 0.39 -11.05 7.35
CA SER A 69 -0.37 -12.17 7.90
C SER A 69 -1.77 -11.74 8.33
N GLY A 70 -2.66 -12.72 8.48
CA GLY A 70 -4.01 -12.49 8.97
C GLY A 70 -4.83 -13.77 9.06
N LYS A 71 -6.11 -13.63 9.40
CA LYS A 71 -7.08 -14.72 9.48
C LYS A 71 -8.18 -14.51 8.44
N MET A 72 -8.42 -15.53 7.61
CA MET A 72 -9.60 -15.58 6.76
C MET A 72 -10.80 -16.09 7.57
N LYS A 73 -11.88 -15.31 7.59
CA LYS A 73 -13.18 -15.67 8.13
C LYS A 73 -13.88 -16.62 7.16
N LYS A 74 -13.80 -17.91 7.44
CA LYS A 74 -14.59 -18.98 6.82
C LYS A 74 -15.32 -19.75 7.91
N THR A 75 -16.05 -20.82 7.56
CA THR A 75 -16.69 -21.72 8.54
C THR A 75 -15.74 -22.18 9.64
N LEU A 76 -14.46 -22.37 9.30
CA LEU A 76 -13.36 -22.40 10.26
C LEU A 76 -12.35 -21.30 9.91
N PRO A 77 -11.88 -20.49 10.89
CA PRO A 77 -10.84 -19.50 10.65
C PRO A 77 -9.53 -20.13 10.15
N VAL A 78 -8.95 -19.54 9.11
CA VAL A 78 -7.69 -20.02 8.50
C VAL A 78 -6.65 -18.92 8.56
N HIS A 79 -5.47 -19.20 9.11
CA HIS A 79 -4.36 -18.25 9.08
C HIS A 79 -3.69 -18.26 7.71
N PHE A 80 -3.30 -17.07 7.25
CA PHE A 80 -2.43 -16.90 6.11
C PHE A 80 -1.21 -16.06 6.47
N GLU A 81 -0.12 -16.33 5.77
CA GLU A 81 1.11 -15.54 5.79
C GLU A 81 1.63 -15.42 4.35
N ILE A 82 2.03 -14.22 3.95
CA ILE A 82 2.66 -13.91 2.67
C ILE A 82 3.97 -13.21 2.99
N LYS A 83 5.07 -13.66 2.39
CA LYS A 83 6.39 -13.04 2.54
C LYS A 83 7.00 -12.77 1.17
N GLY A 84 7.56 -11.58 0.99
CA GLY A 84 8.09 -11.18 -0.31
C GLY A 84 8.89 -9.88 -0.31
N PRO A 85 9.82 -9.69 -1.27
CA PRO A 85 10.39 -8.39 -1.53
C PRO A 85 9.33 -7.43 -2.11
N VAL A 86 9.55 -6.13 -1.92
CA VAL A 86 8.69 -5.08 -2.45
C VAL A 86 9.42 -4.33 -3.55
N SER A 87 8.75 -4.09 -4.67
CA SER A 87 9.24 -3.24 -5.75
C SER A 87 8.23 -2.14 -6.10
N ILE A 88 8.66 -1.23 -6.98
CA ILE A 88 7.79 -0.23 -7.60
C ILE A 88 7.44 -0.69 -9.02
N THR A 89 6.16 -0.59 -9.36
CA THR A 89 5.65 -0.76 -10.72
C THR A 89 5.89 0.52 -11.55
N PRO A 90 5.90 0.47 -12.89
CA PRO A 90 6.12 1.67 -13.72
C PRO A 90 5.15 2.83 -13.45
N ASP A 91 3.93 2.53 -13.00
CA ASP A 91 2.89 3.48 -12.63
C ASP A 91 3.01 4.00 -11.18
N GLY A 92 4.01 3.55 -10.42
CA GLY A 92 4.28 4.05 -9.06
C GLY A 92 3.50 3.34 -7.96
N LYS A 93 2.91 2.18 -8.24
CA LYS A 93 2.31 1.30 -7.22
C LYS A 93 3.36 0.39 -6.58
N LEU A 94 3.11 -0.01 -5.35
CA LEU A 94 3.92 -1.00 -4.64
C LEU A 94 3.54 -2.40 -5.14
N ALA A 95 4.53 -3.23 -5.46
CA ALA A 95 4.35 -4.64 -5.79
C ALA A 95 5.06 -5.51 -4.77
N LEU A 96 4.32 -6.27 -3.97
CA LEU A 96 4.87 -7.31 -3.13
C LEU A 96 4.92 -8.60 -3.93
N HIS A 97 6.14 -9.08 -4.21
CA HIS A 97 6.38 -10.31 -4.95
C HIS A 97 6.35 -11.49 -4.00
N GLU A 98 5.38 -12.38 -4.16
CA GLU A 98 5.25 -13.58 -3.35
C GLU A 98 6.50 -14.46 -3.51
N LYS A 99 7.28 -14.56 -2.43
CA LYS A 99 8.38 -15.54 -2.34
C LYS A 99 7.95 -16.79 -1.57
N SER A 100 7.08 -16.61 -0.59
CA SER A 100 6.49 -17.68 0.19
C SER A 100 5.10 -17.26 0.63
N MET A 101 4.15 -18.15 0.46
CA MET A 101 2.86 -18.09 1.13
C MET A 101 2.70 -19.30 2.05
N LYS A 102 1.96 -19.14 3.15
CA LYS A 102 1.52 -20.24 4.00
C LYS A 102 0.06 -20.04 4.28
N VAL A 103 -0.71 -21.10 4.10
CA VAL A 103 -2.13 -21.13 4.45
C VAL A 103 -2.35 -22.42 5.22
N ASP A 104 -2.90 -22.32 6.43
CA ASP A 104 -3.13 -23.48 7.27
C ASP A 104 -4.04 -24.49 6.55
N LYS A 105 -3.61 -25.76 6.49
CA LYS A 105 -4.41 -26.93 6.08
C LYS A 105 -4.96 -26.92 4.64
N LEU A 106 -4.42 -26.10 3.72
CA LEU A 106 -4.83 -26.08 2.32
C LEU A 106 -3.64 -26.28 1.37
N PRO A 107 -3.81 -27.01 0.25
CA PRO A 107 -2.83 -26.96 -0.84
C PRO A 107 -2.70 -25.52 -1.31
N MET A 108 -1.47 -25.00 -1.39
CA MET A 108 -1.21 -23.58 -1.60
C MET A 108 -1.90 -23.07 -2.88
N LYS A 109 -2.68 -22.01 -2.73
CA LYS A 109 -3.32 -21.25 -3.81
C LYS A 109 -2.72 -19.85 -3.80
N GLY A 110 -2.36 -19.30 -4.95
CA GLY A 110 -1.67 -18.01 -5.06
C GLY A 110 -2.50 -16.81 -4.59
N LEU A 111 -1.91 -15.62 -4.59
CA LEU A 111 -2.52 -14.39 -4.06
C LEU A 111 -3.88 -14.03 -4.67
N ALA A 112 -4.04 -14.28 -5.97
CA ALA A 112 -5.28 -14.00 -6.70
C ALA A 112 -6.48 -14.74 -6.09
N ASP A 113 -6.33 -16.03 -5.77
CA ASP A 113 -7.39 -16.83 -5.17
C ASP A 113 -7.74 -16.35 -3.75
N MET A 114 -6.73 -15.92 -2.98
CA MET A 114 -6.93 -15.38 -1.62
C MET A 114 -7.69 -14.06 -1.62
N LEU A 115 -7.42 -13.19 -2.60
CA LEU A 115 -8.13 -11.92 -2.80
C LEU A 115 -9.46 -12.08 -3.56
N GLY A 116 -9.87 -13.31 -3.88
CA GLY A 116 -11.15 -13.58 -4.54
C GLY A 116 -11.16 -13.28 -6.04
N MET A 117 -9.99 -13.11 -6.66
CA MET A 117 -9.81 -12.91 -8.11
C MET A 117 -9.82 -14.25 -8.84
N ASN A 118 -10.99 -14.89 -8.86
CA ASN A 118 -11.25 -15.97 -9.81
C ASN A 118 -11.69 -15.32 -11.14
N PRO A 119 -11.09 -15.62 -12.31
CA PRO A 119 -11.53 -15.08 -13.60
C PRO A 119 -13.03 -15.30 -13.88
N ALA A 120 -13.64 -16.33 -13.28
CA ALA A 120 -15.09 -16.55 -13.33
C ALA A 120 -15.93 -15.47 -12.59
N ASN A 121 -15.34 -14.74 -11.64
CA ASN A 121 -15.98 -13.69 -10.85
C ASN A 121 -15.66 -12.26 -11.35
N VAL A 122 -14.82 -12.12 -12.39
CA VAL A 122 -14.37 -10.81 -12.90
C VAL A 122 -15.48 -10.05 -13.66
N ALA A 123 -16.62 -10.69 -13.92
CA ALA A 123 -17.79 -10.06 -14.54
C ALA A 123 -18.65 -9.21 -13.58
N GLY A 124 -18.35 -9.16 -12.27
CA GLY A 124 -19.18 -8.42 -11.33
C GLY A 124 -18.44 -7.97 -10.08
N ASN A 125 -18.07 -6.68 -10.06
CA ASN A 125 -17.74 -5.86 -8.90
C ASN A 125 -16.62 -6.33 -7.94
N SER A 126 -15.78 -5.35 -7.58
CA SER A 126 -14.87 -5.33 -6.42
C SER A 126 -13.41 -5.73 -6.68
N ALA A 127 -12.76 -5.15 -7.69
CA ALA A 127 -11.38 -4.74 -7.44
C ALA A 127 -11.41 -3.75 -6.26
N GLN A 128 -11.01 -4.19 -5.07
CA GLN A 128 -10.99 -3.34 -3.89
C GLN A 128 -10.11 -2.13 -4.21
N LYS A 129 -10.65 -0.92 -3.99
CA LYS A 129 -9.98 0.33 -4.37
C LYS A 129 -8.58 0.36 -3.75
N GLY A 130 -7.57 0.17 -4.61
CA GLY A 130 -6.15 0.29 -4.25
C GLY A 130 -5.40 -0.99 -3.94
N ILE A 131 -6.03 -2.18 -3.89
CA ILE A 131 -5.32 -3.47 -3.67
C ILE A 131 -5.71 -4.48 -4.74
N GLN A 132 -4.71 -5.09 -5.39
CA GLN A 132 -4.93 -6.07 -6.45
C GLN A 132 -3.99 -7.26 -6.31
N GLY A 133 -4.51 -8.48 -6.47
CA GLY A 133 -3.71 -9.70 -6.55
C GLY A 133 -3.47 -10.07 -8.01
N LYS A 134 -2.23 -10.22 -8.42
CA LYS A 134 -1.87 -10.66 -9.78
C LYS A 134 -0.98 -11.88 -9.70
N LYS A 135 -1.57 -13.07 -9.81
CA LYS A 135 -0.92 -14.38 -9.72
C LYS A 135 -0.05 -14.52 -8.45
N ASP A 136 1.19 -14.04 -8.51
CA ASP A 136 2.22 -14.12 -7.46
C ASP A 136 2.63 -12.71 -6.96
N GLU A 137 1.89 -11.66 -7.30
CA GLU A 137 2.13 -10.28 -6.87
C GLU A 137 0.91 -9.68 -6.15
N LEU A 138 1.15 -8.94 -5.07
CA LEU A 138 0.16 -8.07 -4.44
C LEU A 138 0.50 -6.62 -4.78
N ILE A 139 -0.33 -5.99 -5.61
CA ILE A 139 -0.18 -4.61 -6.04
C ILE A 139 -1.00 -3.70 -5.13
N VAL A 140 -0.36 -2.70 -4.54
CA VAL A 140 -0.99 -1.71 -3.66
C VAL A 140 -0.74 -0.31 -4.19
N ASP A 141 -1.81 0.48 -4.34
CA ASP A 141 -1.71 1.90 -4.66
C ASP A 141 -1.40 2.70 -3.39
N PRO A 142 -0.18 3.25 -3.24
CA PRO A 142 0.23 3.96 -2.04
C PRO A 142 -0.56 5.26 -1.83
N ASN A 143 -1.16 5.83 -2.87
CA ASN A 143 -1.96 7.06 -2.75
C ASN A 143 -3.29 6.83 -2.05
N MET A 144 -3.79 5.59 -2.05
CA MET A 144 -5.05 5.24 -1.40
C MET A 144 -4.90 4.94 0.09
N LEU A 145 -3.68 4.68 0.57
CA LEU A 145 -3.41 4.28 1.95
C LEU A 145 -3.71 5.38 2.97
N TRP A 146 -3.73 6.64 2.56
CA TRP A 146 -3.71 7.78 3.47
C TRP A 146 -5.07 8.19 4.04
N GLY A 147 -6.15 7.49 3.65
CA GLY A 147 -7.51 7.87 4.05
C GLY A 147 -7.96 9.25 3.53
N MET A 148 -7.16 9.87 2.67
CA MET A 148 -7.38 11.16 2.03
C MET A 148 -6.87 11.10 0.58
N PRO A 149 -7.39 11.93 -0.34
CA PRO A 149 -6.90 11.98 -1.71
C PRO A 149 -5.48 12.56 -1.75
N VAL A 150 -4.49 11.68 -1.86
CA VAL A 150 -3.08 12.05 -2.10
C VAL A 150 -2.76 11.77 -3.56
N GLN A 151 -2.11 12.71 -4.23
CA GLN A 151 -1.61 12.54 -5.59
C GLN A 151 -0.10 12.68 -5.59
N GLY A 152 0.60 11.56 -5.79
CA GLY A 152 2.05 11.55 -5.95
C GLY A 152 2.51 10.26 -6.63
N LYS A 153 3.62 10.34 -7.36
CA LYS A 153 4.25 9.14 -7.94
C LYS A 153 5.34 8.65 -7.01
N VAL A 154 5.19 7.45 -6.45
CA VAL A 154 6.29 6.77 -5.76
C VAL A 154 7.30 6.32 -6.80
N SER A 155 8.57 6.68 -6.60
CA SER A 155 9.69 6.35 -7.49
C SER A 155 10.65 5.34 -6.89
N ALA A 156 10.68 5.22 -5.56
CA ALA A 156 11.47 4.21 -4.86
C ALA A 156 10.76 3.71 -3.60
N VAL A 157 11.05 2.47 -3.27
CA VAL A 157 10.68 1.85 -1.99
C VAL A 157 11.91 1.18 -1.40
N LYS A 158 12.09 1.32 -0.09
CA LYS A 158 13.10 0.58 0.67
C LYS A 158 12.43 -0.07 1.86
N VAL A 159 12.55 -1.40 1.96
CA VAL A 159 12.18 -2.15 3.16
C VAL A 159 13.27 -1.91 4.20
N THR A 160 12.87 -1.50 5.40
CA THR A 160 13.75 -1.29 6.55
C THR A 160 13.45 -2.31 7.63
N ASN A 161 14.17 -2.29 8.75
CA ASN A 161 13.93 -3.22 9.86
C ASN A 161 12.62 -2.98 10.61
N THR A 162 12.01 -1.79 10.47
CA THR A 162 10.84 -1.37 11.24
C THR A 162 9.69 -0.84 10.38
N GLY A 163 9.80 -0.92 9.05
CA GLY A 163 8.82 -0.32 8.15
C GLY A 163 9.29 -0.15 6.71
N LEU A 164 8.60 0.72 5.97
CA LEU A 164 8.90 1.08 4.59
C LEU A 164 9.29 2.55 4.50
N LEU A 165 10.31 2.82 3.69
CA LEU A 165 10.64 4.16 3.23
C LEU A 165 10.17 4.32 1.79
N LEU A 166 9.22 5.21 1.56
CA LEU A 166 8.70 5.56 0.24
C LEU A 166 9.32 6.88 -0.21
N THR A 167 9.83 6.93 -1.44
CA THR A 167 10.28 8.17 -2.07
C THR A 167 9.30 8.55 -3.16
N TYR A 168 8.76 9.77 -3.06
CA TYR A 168 7.88 10.37 -4.05
C TYR A 168 8.66 11.30 -4.98
N GLY A 169 8.21 11.41 -6.22
CA GLY A 169 8.79 12.28 -7.24
C GLY A 169 10.09 11.74 -7.83
N VAL A 170 10.67 12.49 -8.77
CA VAL A 170 11.99 12.14 -9.32
C VAL A 170 13.05 12.42 -8.25
N PRO A 171 13.97 11.49 -7.95
CA PRO A 171 15.12 11.79 -7.11
C PRO A 171 15.84 13.00 -7.73
N ARG A 172 15.80 14.15 -7.07
CA ARG A 172 16.68 15.24 -7.46
C ARG A 172 18.08 14.78 -7.07
N HIS A 173 18.81 14.22 -8.03
CA HIS A 173 20.26 14.17 -7.93
C HIS A 173 20.68 15.60 -7.59
N GLY A 174 21.28 15.79 -6.43
CA GLY A 174 21.60 17.10 -5.92
C GLY A 174 22.29 17.91 -7.02
N ALA A 175 21.81 19.13 -7.21
CA ALA A 175 22.61 20.20 -7.76
C ALA A 175 23.79 20.43 -6.80
N LEU A 176 24.74 19.51 -6.78
CA LEU A 176 26.11 19.79 -6.39
C LEU A 176 26.66 20.66 -7.52
N ARG A 177 26.36 21.96 -7.43
CA ARG A 177 27.21 22.96 -8.08
C ARG A 177 28.57 22.77 -7.44
N ALA A 178 29.45 22.03 -8.11
CA ALA A 178 30.87 22.15 -7.93
C ALA A 178 31.23 23.59 -8.30
N SER A 179 31.20 24.49 -7.32
CA SER A 179 31.91 25.75 -7.40
C SER A 179 33.40 25.40 -7.38
N ARG A 180 33.99 25.38 -8.57
CA ARG A 180 35.43 25.58 -8.75
C ARG A 180 35.77 27.03 -8.46
#